data_AF-A0A1B0D5D9-F1
#
_entry.id   AF-A0A1B0D5D9-F1
#
_cell.length_a   1.000
_cell.length_b   1.000
_cell.length_c   1.000
_cell.angle_alpha   90.00
_cell.angle_beta   90.00
_cell.angle_gamma   90.00
#
_symmetry.space_group_name_H-M   'P 1'
#
loop_
_entity.id
_entity.type
_entity.pdbx_description
1 polymer ?
#
loop_
_entity_poly.entity_id
_entity_poly.type
_entity_poly.pdbx_seq_one_letter_code
_entity_poly.pdbx_strand_id
1 'polypeptide(L)'
;MGRLTFDSINAAAEDGSILSPQYQHIYVPNATDKYETYLTLAFESAVLALGKQRIMPQGLYSQHVICKQQDQLIARLQHIDLDRLLVEILKNCAIQMMDGGPTSGFGVTIHPESVPMHTLARFLFTSLLNYYPDLAFQVGLRAMRLPVLEDAEERSVNEGNADVENRRDGFVLSRYPRWWTLGHLETQQCSLSSAMLSAAKAEPARLAGVLESARRNIHSSSHLFKLAQDAFRYATTDASSRSQILLGVAFELGLQVMRMTLTCLNWRRREMQQEELSGCARTLALQCATKDPPNCALNALTLTENDPMAFEAAYQIVIDAASHIMTSSQLFTIARYMEHRGYPMRSYKLGILAMKNVHLAYNQDTHPAINDIHWACALSHSLGKAELANMIPLVIKNVQCATVLSDILRRCSVPTPGITHFNSHHRGNNMRPVQKLSYDRAPLRQLLEAAVAAYVNTTHSRLSHISPRHYGDFIDFLSKARDTFILARDGPAHFSRLIENITVAYKGKKKLVRQVRQRFQFV
;
A
#
# COMPACT_ATOMS: atom_id res chain seq x y z
N MET A 1 16.53 36.43 60.32
CA MET A 1 16.63 35.76 59.01
C MET A 1 15.27 35.17 58.66
N GLY A 2 14.44 35.95 57.99
CA GLY A 2 13.07 35.56 57.64
C GLY A 2 13.07 34.56 56.48
N ARG A 3 12.32 33.47 56.63
CA ARG A 3 11.98 32.56 55.54
C ARG A 3 11.10 33.32 54.55
N LEU A 4 11.63 33.63 53.38
CA LEU A 4 10.82 34.02 52.23
C LEU A 4 10.05 32.77 51.78
N THR A 5 8.76 32.77 52.07
CA THR A 5 7.78 31.78 51.64
C THR A 5 7.66 31.83 50.11
N PHE A 6 7.74 30.64 49.49
CA PHE A 6 7.76 30.44 48.03
C PHE A 6 6.40 30.74 47.33
N ASP A 7 5.38 31.15 48.09
CA ASP A 7 4.03 31.42 47.58
C ASP A 7 3.90 32.80 46.90
N SER A 8 4.92 33.67 46.99
CA SER A 8 4.86 35.02 46.40
C SER A 8 5.30 35.10 44.93
N ILE A 9 5.70 33.99 44.29
CA ILE A 9 6.12 34.00 42.86
C ILE A 9 4.97 33.59 41.92
N ASN A 10 3.92 32.95 42.42
CA ASN A 10 2.77 32.51 41.61
C ASN A 10 1.59 33.51 41.58
N ALA A 11 1.69 34.66 42.25
CA ALA A 11 0.59 35.63 42.34
C ALA A 11 0.61 36.73 41.24
N ALA A 12 1.48 36.61 40.22
CA ALA A 12 1.58 37.60 39.15
C ALA A 12 1.59 36.95 37.77
N ALA A 13 0.55 36.18 37.43
CA ALA A 13 0.28 35.78 36.05
C ALA A 13 -1.17 35.31 35.84
N GLU A 14 -2.15 35.90 36.51
CA GLU A 14 -3.56 35.76 36.15
C GLU A 14 -4.23 37.14 36.24
N ASP A 15 -3.74 38.08 35.43
CA ASP A 15 -4.50 39.28 35.07
C ASP A 15 -4.55 39.37 33.54
N GLY A 16 -5.75 39.18 33.01
CA GLY A 16 -6.06 39.02 31.59
C GLY A 16 -6.02 40.30 30.75
N SER A 17 -5.02 41.16 30.95
CA SER A 17 -4.84 42.39 30.15
C SER A 17 -3.45 43.02 30.34
N ILE A 18 -2.37 42.38 29.85
CA ILE A 18 -1.04 43.01 29.87
C ILE A 18 -0.35 42.76 28.52
N LEU A 19 -0.05 43.84 27.82
CA LEU A 19 0.81 43.85 26.62
C LEU A 19 2.06 42.99 26.86
N SER A 20 2.48 42.21 25.86
CA SER A 20 3.72 41.43 25.95
C SER A 20 4.87 42.32 26.41
N PRO A 21 5.69 41.89 27.38
CA PRO A 21 6.77 42.72 27.91
C PRO A 21 7.73 43.12 26.78
N GLN A 22 7.87 44.42 26.55
CA GLN A 22 8.82 44.94 25.55
C GLN A 22 10.23 44.93 26.16
N TYR A 23 11.08 44.04 25.66
CA TYR A 23 12.48 43.98 26.06
C TYR A 23 13.27 45.09 25.38
N GLN A 24 14.22 45.67 26.10
CA GLN A 24 15.09 46.74 25.61
C GLN A 24 16.56 46.40 25.83
N HIS A 25 17.39 46.83 24.88
CA HIS A 25 18.83 46.69 24.97
C HIS A 25 19.41 47.76 25.89
N ILE A 26 19.95 47.32 27.04
CA ILE A 26 20.66 48.18 27.99
C ILE A 26 22.13 47.74 28.00
N TYR A 27 23.02 48.64 27.60
CA TYR A 27 24.46 48.38 27.53
C TYR A 27 25.07 48.10 28.90
N VAL A 28 26.02 47.17 28.93
CA VAL A 28 26.77 46.85 30.16
C VAL A 28 27.89 47.87 30.34
N PRO A 29 27.99 48.55 31.51
CA PRO A 29 29.07 49.49 31.77
C PRO A 29 30.45 48.80 31.71
N ASN A 30 31.41 49.42 31.03
CA ASN A 30 32.80 48.94 30.89
C ASN A 30 32.98 47.61 30.14
N ALA A 31 31.99 47.16 29.36
CA ALA A 31 32.15 45.99 28.50
C ALA A 31 33.19 46.21 27.40
N THR A 32 33.97 45.17 27.10
CA THR A 32 34.94 45.18 25.99
C THR A 32 34.26 45.10 24.62
N ASP A 33 33.09 44.45 24.55
CA ASP A 33 32.29 44.37 23.35
C ASP A 33 31.20 45.46 23.34
N LYS A 34 31.15 46.21 22.24
CA LYS A 34 30.20 47.32 22.05
C LYS A 34 28.77 46.85 21.82
N TYR A 35 28.56 45.56 21.54
CA TYR A 35 27.24 44.98 21.31
C TYR A 35 26.70 44.19 22.51
N GLU A 36 27.43 44.21 23.62
CA GLU A 36 27.09 43.50 24.84
C GLU A 36 26.09 44.31 25.68
N THR A 37 24.92 43.72 25.89
CA THR A 37 23.80 44.29 26.64
C THR A 37 23.34 43.29 27.69
N TYR A 38 22.66 43.76 28.74
CA TYR A 38 22.09 42.85 29.74
C TYR A 38 21.07 41.87 29.12
N LEU A 39 20.36 42.29 28.07
CA LEU A 39 19.44 41.43 27.33
C LEU A 39 20.18 40.33 26.59
N THR A 40 21.23 40.67 25.83
CA THR A 40 22.03 39.69 25.08
C THR A 40 22.68 38.66 26.00
N LEU A 41 23.23 39.10 27.14
CA LEU A 41 23.82 38.22 28.15
C LEU A 41 22.81 37.30 28.83
N ALA A 42 21.66 37.85 29.23
CA ALA A 42 20.59 37.05 29.85
C ALA A 42 20.04 36.01 28.88
N PHE A 43 19.88 36.41 27.62
CA PHE A 43 19.39 35.55 26.56
C PHE A 43 20.39 34.44 26.21
N GLU A 44 21.67 34.77 26.01
CA GLU A 44 22.75 33.81 25.80
C GLU A 44 22.83 32.81 26.96
N SER A 45 22.83 33.31 28.20
CA SER A 45 22.89 32.48 29.40
C SER A 45 21.71 31.51 29.49
N ALA A 46 20.50 31.97 29.14
CA ALA A 46 19.31 31.12 29.13
C ALA A 46 19.39 30.01 28.07
N VAL A 47 19.85 30.34 26.86
CA VAL A 47 20.02 29.38 25.76
C VAL A 47 21.10 28.34 26.09
N LEU A 48 22.25 28.77 26.61
CA LEU A 48 23.32 27.86 27.03
C LEU A 48 22.90 26.99 28.22
N ALA A 49 22.14 27.53 29.17
CA ALA A 49 21.61 26.76 30.30
C ALA A 49 20.64 25.66 29.86
N LEU A 50 19.80 25.94 28.86
CA LEU A 50 18.94 24.96 28.19
C LEU A 50 19.75 23.95 27.38
N GLY A 51 20.84 24.40 26.77
CA GLY A 51 21.77 23.60 25.95
C GLY A 51 22.71 22.70 26.74
N LYS A 52 22.75 22.82 28.07
CA LYS A 52 23.59 21.95 28.90
C LYS A 52 22.99 20.55 28.99
N GLN A 53 23.72 19.55 28.49
CA GLN A 53 23.28 18.15 28.56
C GLN A 53 23.30 17.65 30.01
N ARG A 54 22.19 17.02 30.43
CA ARG A 54 22.01 16.47 31.78
C ARG A 54 21.52 15.03 31.69
N ILE A 55 21.89 14.22 32.68
CA ILE A 55 21.32 12.88 32.89
C ILE A 55 19.87 13.05 33.34
N MET A 56 18.97 12.20 32.82
CA MET A 56 17.57 12.18 33.24
C MET A 56 17.48 11.87 34.74
N PRO A 57 16.83 12.73 35.55
CA PRO A 57 16.70 12.48 36.97
C PRO A 57 15.83 11.26 37.24
N GLN A 58 16.07 10.64 38.39
CA GLN A 58 15.25 9.54 38.86
C GLN A 58 13.93 10.05 39.45
N GLY A 59 12.86 9.28 39.23
CA GLY A 59 11.51 9.56 39.74
C GLY A 59 10.63 10.40 38.81
N LEU A 60 9.34 10.02 38.74
CA LEU A 60 8.31 10.66 37.93
C LEU A 60 8.26 12.18 38.13
N TYR A 61 8.23 12.64 39.39
CA TYR A 61 8.11 14.06 39.72
C TYR A 61 9.29 14.88 39.19
N SER A 62 10.53 14.43 39.46
CA SER A 62 11.74 15.11 39.02
C SER A 62 11.83 15.22 37.50
N GLN A 63 11.42 14.16 36.77
CA GLN A 63 11.37 14.19 35.31
C GLN A 63 10.34 15.20 34.79
N HIS A 64 9.13 15.20 35.36
CA HIS A 64 8.10 16.18 35.00
C HIS A 64 8.53 17.61 35.29
N VAL A 65 9.19 17.87 36.42
CA VAL A 65 9.67 19.21 36.78
C VAL A 65 10.70 19.72 35.77
N ILE A 66 11.67 18.89 35.37
CA ILE A 66 12.67 19.30 34.37
C ILE A 66 12.01 19.62 33.02
N CYS A 67 11.14 18.74 32.51
CA CYS A 67 10.42 19.00 31.25
C CYS A 67 9.60 20.30 31.34
N LYS A 68 8.85 20.49 32.44
CA LYS A 68 8.03 21.70 32.65
C LYS A 68 8.89 22.97 32.74
N GLN A 69 10.01 22.93 33.46
CA GLN A 69 10.91 24.08 33.57
C GLN A 69 11.56 24.43 32.22
N GLN A 70 11.95 23.41 31.45
CA GLN A 70 12.48 23.59 30.10
C GLN A 70 11.45 24.27 29.19
N ASP A 71 10.22 23.75 29.16
CA ASP A 71 9.13 24.31 28.36
C ASP A 71 8.78 25.75 28.78
N GLN A 72 8.77 26.05 30.08
CA GLN A 72 8.51 27.39 30.60
C GLN A 72 9.59 28.40 30.21
N LEU A 73 10.86 28.02 30.30
CA LEU A 73 11.96 28.90 29.91
C LEU A 73 11.96 29.14 28.39
N ILE A 74 11.71 28.11 27.59
CA ILE A 74 11.58 28.25 26.13
C ILE A 74 10.39 29.15 25.77
N ALA A 75 9.24 28.99 26.43
CA ALA A 75 8.07 29.86 26.21
C ALA A 75 8.40 31.33 26.50
N ARG A 76 9.16 31.62 27.56
CA ARG A 76 9.64 32.99 27.84
C ARG A 76 10.58 33.51 26.76
N LEU A 77 11.50 32.69 26.26
CA LEU A 77 12.39 33.06 25.16
C LEU A 77 11.64 33.33 23.86
N GLN A 78 10.54 32.61 23.60
CA GLN A 78 9.68 32.83 22.42
C GLN A 78 8.91 34.15 22.44
N HIS A 79 8.71 34.75 23.62
CA HIS A 79 8.08 36.07 23.75
C HIS A 79 9.05 37.24 23.51
N ILE A 80 10.34 36.97 23.34
CA ILE A 80 11.34 38.00 23.04
C ILE A 80 11.43 38.15 21.52
N ASP A 81 11.20 39.37 21.03
CA ASP A 81 11.37 39.69 19.62
C ASP A 81 12.85 39.60 19.23
N LEU A 82 13.16 38.72 18.27
CA LEU A 82 14.53 38.45 17.84
C LEU A 82 15.03 39.55 16.90
N ASP A 83 15.91 40.41 17.41
CA ASP A 83 16.66 41.37 16.62
C ASP A 83 17.93 40.72 16.00
N ARG A 84 18.67 41.49 15.20
CA ARG A 84 19.87 40.97 14.52
C ARG A 84 20.95 40.50 15.51
N LEU A 85 21.07 41.14 16.67
CA LEU A 85 22.06 40.78 17.69
C LEU A 85 21.70 39.46 18.37
N LEU A 86 20.45 39.28 18.78
CA LEU A 86 19.96 38.05 19.39
C LEU A 86 20.01 36.85 18.42
N VAL A 87 19.72 37.07 17.14
CA VAL A 87 19.89 36.03 16.10
C VAL A 87 21.34 35.59 15.97
N GLU A 88 22.29 36.53 16.01
CA GLU A 88 23.71 36.22 15.94
C GLU A 88 24.19 35.44 17.18
N ILE A 89 23.68 35.79 18.36
CA ILE A 89 23.94 35.05 19.60
C ILE A 89 23.36 33.62 19.52
N LEU A 90 22.13 33.46 19.03
CA LEU A 90 21.55 32.12 18.82
C LEU A 90 22.41 31.28 17.89
N LYS A 91 22.90 31.86 16.80
CA LYS A 91 23.80 31.18 15.86
C LYS A 91 25.08 30.73 16.57
N ASN A 92 25.73 31.62 17.31
CA ASN A 92 26.98 31.31 17.99
C ASN A 92 26.78 30.24 19.07
N CYS A 93 25.71 30.34 19.86
CA CYS A 93 25.33 29.31 20.82
C CYS A 93 25.10 27.96 20.13
N ALA A 94 24.35 27.94 19.01
CA ALA A 94 24.06 26.71 18.27
C ALA A 94 25.34 26.05 17.74
N ILE A 95 26.27 26.82 17.16
CA ILE A 95 27.56 26.31 16.69
C ILE A 95 28.38 25.73 17.86
N GLN A 96 28.53 26.49 18.95
CA GLN A 96 29.24 26.01 20.14
C GLN A 96 28.62 24.72 20.72
N MET A 97 27.29 24.62 20.70
CA MET A 97 26.61 23.42 21.16
C MET A 97 26.85 22.21 20.25
N MET A 98 26.95 22.43 18.94
CA MET A 98 27.22 21.38 17.94
C MET A 98 28.66 20.86 18.00
N ASP A 99 29.63 21.76 18.20
CA ASP A 99 31.06 21.43 18.33
C ASP A 99 31.43 20.91 19.72
N GLY A 100 30.50 21.00 20.68
CA GLY A 100 30.69 20.56 22.05
C GLY A 100 30.80 19.04 22.22
N GLY A 101 31.41 18.64 23.35
CA GLY A 101 31.51 17.24 23.77
C GLY A 101 30.23 16.69 24.44
N PRO A 102 30.32 15.59 25.22
CA PRO A 102 29.16 14.88 25.78
C PRO A 102 28.33 15.65 26.80
N THR A 103 28.82 16.80 27.26
CA THR A 103 28.07 17.68 28.16
C THR A 103 27.30 18.79 27.42
N SER A 104 27.39 18.82 26.10
CA SER A 104 26.68 19.74 25.22
C SER A 104 25.44 19.08 24.63
N GLY A 105 24.35 19.85 24.55
CA GLY A 105 23.03 19.39 24.12
C GLY A 105 22.97 18.81 22.71
N PHE A 106 23.82 19.32 21.81
CA PHE A 106 23.93 18.85 20.43
C PHE A 106 25.29 18.25 20.12
N GLY A 107 26.03 17.84 21.16
CA GLY A 107 27.38 17.32 21.02
C GLY A 107 27.47 16.08 20.11
N VAL A 108 28.68 15.83 19.61
CA VAL A 108 28.94 14.71 18.68
C VAL A 108 28.50 13.39 19.29
N THR A 109 28.87 13.16 20.55
CA THR A 109 28.48 12.01 21.37
C THR A 109 27.59 12.48 22.52
N ILE A 110 26.52 11.76 22.85
CA ILE A 110 25.64 12.07 23.98
C ILE A 110 25.53 10.81 24.85
N HIS A 111 25.54 10.95 26.18
CA HIS A 111 25.38 9.82 27.07
C HIS A 111 23.96 9.21 26.94
N PRO A 112 23.77 7.88 26.90
CA PRO A 112 22.47 7.27 26.61
C PRO A 112 21.33 7.71 27.53
N GLU A 113 21.62 7.89 28.82
CA GLU A 113 20.63 8.32 29.81
C GLU A 113 20.39 9.85 29.84
N SER A 114 20.84 10.58 28.84
CA SER A 114 20.73 12.05 28.84
C SER A 114 19.35 12.53 28.37
N VAL A 115 18.87 13.64 28.94
CA VAL A 115 17.61 14.27 28.56
C VAL A 115 17.65 14.73 27.09
N PRO A 116 16.78 14.23 26.19
CA PRO A 116 16.75 14.65 24.80
C PRO A 116 16.38 16.13 24.65
N MET A 117 17.02 16.83 23.71
CA MET A 117 16.88 18.28 23.53
C MET A 117 15.90 18.70 22.42
N HIS A 118 14.84 17.92 22.20
CA HIS A 118 13.90 18.16 21.09
C HIS A 118 13.22 19.54 21.17
N THR A 119 12.79 19.98 22.36
CA THR A 119 12.11 21.28 22.53
C THR A 119 13.05 22.45 22.22
N LEU A 120 14.28 22.40 22.74
CA LEU A 120 15.29 23.42 22.47
C LEU A 120 15.68 23.44 20.99
N ALA A 121 15.89 22.27 20.39
CA ALA A 121 16.21 22.16 18.97
C ALA A 121 15.09 22.74 18.10
N ARG A 122 13.83 22.53 18.47
CA ARG A 122 12.69 23.11 17.76
C ARG A 122 12.66 24.63 17.86
N PHE A 123 12.92 25.18 19.04
CA PHE A 123 13.07 26.63 19.22
C PHE A 123 14.18 27.19 18.32
N LEU A 124 15.39 26.63 18.42
CA LEU A 124 16.53 27.05 17.60
C LEU A 124 16.26 26.90 16.10
N PHE A 125 15.63 25.79 15.70
CA PHE A 125 15.23 25.54 14.32
C PHE A 125 14.31 26.66 13.82
N THR A 126 13.23 26.95 14.53
CA THR A 126 12.26 27.98 14.11
C THR A 126 12.86 29.39 14.12
N SER A 127 13.72 29.70 15.08
CA SER A 127 14.34 31.01 15.22
C SER A 127 15.44 31.27 14.19
N LEU A 128 16.18 30.22 13.78
CA LEU A 128 17.29 30.36 12.84
C LEU A 128 16.91 30.07 11.39
N LEU A 129 15.77 29.42 11.11
CA LEU A 129 15.40 28.95 9.77
C LEU A 129 15.47 30.03 8.68
N ASN A 130 15.01 31.24 8.98
CA ASN A 130 14.96 32.34 8.01
C ASN A 130 16.32 33.04 7.81
N TYR A 131 17.29 32.80 8.69
CA TYR A 131 18.60 33.48 8.69
C TYR A 131 19.74 32.53 8.31
N TYR A 132 19.75 31.34 8.89
CA TYR A 132 20.79 30.32 8.77
C TYR A 132 20.16 28.93 8.60
N PRO A 133 19.58 28.63 7.42
CA PRO A 133 18.80 27.42 7.20
C PRO A 133 19.65 26.14 7.35
N ASP A 134 20.89 26.13 6.84
CA ASP A 134 21.76 24.95 6.94
C ASP A 134 22.08 24.59 8.39
N LEU A 135 22.39 25.59 9.23
CA LEU A 135 22.62 25.41 10.66
C LEU A 135 21.35 24.91 11.37
N ALA A 136 20.18 25.48 11.03
CA ALA A 136 18.91 25.04 11.60
C ALA A 136 18.65 23.55 11.33
N PHE A 137 18.80 23.09 10.08
CA PHE A 137 18.63 21.68 9.73
C PHE A 137 19.68 20.78 10.40
N GLN A 138 20.94 21.21 10.50
CA GLN A 138 21.96 20.44 11.21
C GLN A 138 21.61 20.26 12.69
N VAL A 139 21.17 21.31 13.38
CA VAL A 139 20.71 21.24 14.78
C VAL A 139 19.50 20.31 14.91
N GLY A 140 18.51 20.47 14.04
CA GLY A 140 17.31 19.64 14.04
C GLY A 140 17.62 18.16 13.86
N LEU A 141 18.40 17.79 12.84
CA LEU A 141 18.80 16.41 12.57
C LEU A 141 19.66 15.82 13.70
N ARG A 142 20.58 16.61 14.26
CA ARG A 142 21.42 16.19 15.40
C ARG A 142 20.57 15.92 16.65
N ALA A 143 19.54 16.72 16.87
CA ALA A 143 18.66 16.60 18.04
C ALA A 143 17.59 15.50 17.90
N MET A 144 17.37 14.95 16.71
CA MET A 144 16.42 13.84 16.52
C MET A 144 16.86 12.55 17.22
N ARG A 145 18.15 12.41 17.52
CA ARG A 145 18.73 11.23 18.18
C ARG A 145 18.09 10.97 19.53
N LEU A 146 17.79 9.70 19.81
CA LEU A 146 17.25 9.23 21.09
C LEU A 146 18.05 8.01 21.58
N PRO A 147 19.30 8.19 22.03
CA PRO A 147 20.25 7.08 22.23
C PRO A 147 19.80 6.02 23.24
N VAL A 148 18.91 6.38 24.17
CA VAL A 148 18.33 5.43 25.14
C VAL A 148 17.57 4.26 24.47
N LEU A 149 17.04 4.45 23.26
CA LEU A 149 16.30 3.42 22.53
C LEU A 149 17.19 2.62 21.55
N GLU A 150 18.34 3.16 21.15
CA GLU A 150 19.28 2.47 20.23
C GLU A 150 19.92 1.24 20.91
N ASP A 151 20.25 1.32 22.20
CA ASP A 151 20.82 0.20 22.99
C ASP A 151 19.80 -0.95 23.23
N ALA A 152 18.49 -0.68 23.13
CA ALA A 152 17.44 -1.67 23.37
C ALA A 152 17.32 -2.68 22.22
N GLU A 153 17.55 -2.23 20.98
CA GLU A 153 17.49 -3.08 19.80
C GLU A 153 18.74 -3.99 19.71
N GLU A 154 19.94 -3.47 19.98
CA GLU A 154 21.19 -4.25 19.93
C GLU A 154 21.30 -5.35 21.01
N ARG A 155 20.73 -5.14 22.21
CA ARG A 155 20.76 -6.15 23.28
C ARG A 155 19.73 -7.26 23.12
N SER A 156 18.61 -7.00 22.45
CA SER A 156 17.59 -8.02 22.14
C SER A 156 18.11 -9.12 21.22
N VAL A 157 19.14 -8.82 20.42
CA VAL A 157 19.79 -9.77 19.50
C VAL A 157 20.83 -10.63 20.24
N ASN A 158 21.48 -10.10 21.29
CA ASN A 158 22.51 -10.81 22.05
C ASN A 158 21.96 -11.70 23.19
N GLU A 159 20.71 -11.50 23.64
CA GLU A 159 20.04 -12.41 24.59
C GLU A 159 19.68 -13.77 23.97
N GLY A 160 19.84 -13.94 22.65
CA GLY A 160 19.61 -15.22 21.97
C GLY A 160 20.66 -16.30 22.20
N ASN A 161 21.80 -15.99 22.86
CA ASN A 161 22.96 -16.89 22.95
C ASN A 161 23.54 -17.10 24.37
N ALA A 162 22.84 -16.73 25.45
CA ALA A 162 23.28 -17.03 26.81
C ALA A 162 22.26 -17.88 27.57
N ASP A 163 22.70 -19.11 27.86
CA ASP A 163 22.14 -20.19 28.68
C ASP A 163 20.80 -19.99 29.44
N VAL A 164 19.90 -20.93 29.19
CA VAL A 164 18.51 -21.04 29.65
C VAL A 164 18.34 -21.35 31.15
N GLU A 165 19.41 -21.44 31.95
CA GLU A 165 19.32 -22.00 33.30
C GLU A 165 19.13 -21.02 34.46
N ASN A 166 19.13 -19.70 34.27
CA ASN A 166 18.95 -18.74 35.38
C ASN A 166 17.61 -18.01 35.41
N ARG A 167 16.53 -18.71 35.04
CA ARG A 167 15.14 -18.20 35.05
C ARG A 167 14.50 -18.16 36.45
N ARG A 168 15.27 -17.83 37.49
CA ARG A 168 14.77 -17.77 38.89
C ARG A 168 15.02 -16.47 39.65
N ASP A 169 15.57 -15.42 39.03
CA ASP A 169 15.54 -14.07 39.63
C ASP A 169 14.81 -13.08 38.71
N GLY A 170 13.57 -12.77 39.08
CA GLY A 170 12.72 -11.73 38.47
C GLY A 170 13.21 -10.29 38.72
N PHE A 171 14.52 -10.06 38.72
CA PHE A 171 15.15 -8.78 39.07
C PHE A 171 16.00 -8.15 37.95
N VAL A 172 16.11 -8.77 36.77
CA VAL A 172 17.02 -8.30 35.70
C VAL A 172 16.40 -7.22 34.78
N LEU A 173 15.06 -7.07 34.76
CA LEU A 173 14.36 -5.98 34.06
C LEU A 173 14.54 -4.59 34.70
N SER A 174 15.26 -4.49 35.83
CA SER A 174 15.35 -3.26 36.66
C SER A 174 16.59 -2.39 36.41
N ARG A 175 17.43 -2.64 35.41
CA ARG A 175 18.61 -1.81 35.13
C ARG A 175 18.41 -0.64 34.15
N TYR A 176 17.19 -0.41 33.65
CA TYR A 176 16.89 0.78 32.86
C TYR A 176 16.10 1.80 33.67
N PRO A 177 16.49 3.09 33.66
CA PRO A 177 15.69 4.13 34.28
C PRO A 177 14.32 4.17 33.60
N ARG A 178 13.24 3.96 34.35
CA ARG A 178 11.88 4.16 33.83
C ARG A 178 11.73 5.64 33.46
N TRP A 179 11.68 5.96 32.18
CA TRP A 179 11.44 7.32 31.70
C TRP A 179 9.93 7.54 31.59
N TRP A 180 9.31 8.00 32.67
CA TRP A 180 7.88 8.25 32.72
C TRP A 180 7.44 9.37 31.76
N THR A 181 8.35 10.29 31.43
CA THR A 181 8.11 11.38 30.47
C THR A 181 8.40 11.01 29.02
N LEU A 182 8.70 9.73 28.72
CA LEU A 182 9.05 9.30 27.36
C LEU A 182 8.00 9.69 26.31
N GLY A 183 6.71 9.52 26.60
CA GLY A 183 5.65 9.91 25.66
C GLY A 183 5.62 11.40 25.34
N HIS A 184 5.98 12.27 26.30
CA HIS A 184 6.14 13.70 26.04
C HIS A 184 7.36 13.96 25.15
N LEU A 185 8.50 13.29 25.43
CA LEU A 185 9.71 13.43 24.62
C LEU A 185 9.49 12.97 23.16
N GLU A 186 8.82 11.85 22.94
CA GLU A 186 8.43 11.37 21.61
C GLU A 186 7.51 12.37 20.88
N THR A 187 6.60 13.02 21.61
CA THR A 187 5.73 14.06 21.04
C THR A 187 6.55 15.28 20.59
N GLN A 188 7.55 15.71 21.37
CA GLN A 188 8.44 16.80 21.00
C GLN A 188 9.34 16.41 19.81
N GLN A 189 9.85 15.18 19.78
CA GLN A 189 10.63 14.63 18.67
C GLN A 189 9.82 14.65 17.36
N CYS A 190 8.56 14.18 17.41
CA CYS A 190 7.65 14.21 16.27
C CYS A 190 7.36 15.65 15.82
N SER A 191 7.17 16.58 16.76
CA SER A 191 6.88 17.98 16.46
C SER A 191 8.08 18.68 15.80
N LEU A 192 9.30 18.38 16.24
CA LEU A 192 10.53 18.85 15.59
C LEU A 192 10.63 18.31 14.15
N SER A 193 10.42 17.00 13.96
CA SER A 193 10.45 16.39 12.62
C SER A 193 9.40 17.00 11.69
N SER A 194 8.19 17.25 12.17
CA SER A 194 7.11 17.86 11.40
C SER A 194 7.47 19.30 10.98
N ALA A 195 8.07 20.08 11.88
CA ALA A 195 8.58 21.42 11.55
C ALA A 195 9.67 21.38 10.46
N MET A 196 10.59 20.42 10.53
CA MET A 196 11.63 20.23 9.50
C MET A 196 11.03 19.83 8.14
N LEU A 197 10.04 18.95 8.11
CA LEU A 197 9.33 18.58 6.87
C LEU A 197 8.60 19.77 6.25
N SER A 198 7.95 20.59 7.08
CA SER A 198 7.26 21.79 6.61
C SER A 198 8.22 22.86 6.08
N ALA A 199 9.46 22.91 6.58
CA ALA A 199 10.47 23.84 6.09
C ALA A 199 11.17 23.33 4.82
N ALA A 200 11.32 22.01 4.66
CA ALA A 200 12.05 21.41 3.54
C ALA A 200 11.20 21.19 2.28
N LYS A 201 9.94 21.66 2.22
CA LYS A 201 8.97 21.32 1.14
C LYS A 201 9.49 21.52 -0.28
N ALA A 202 10.38 22.49 -0.50
CA ALA A 202 10.95 22.85 -1.80
C ALA A 202 12.37 22.30 -2.05
N GLU A 203 12.97 21.60 -1.08
CA GLU A 203 14.37 21.15 -1.13
C GLU A 203 14.48 19.62 -0.94
N PRO A 204 14.64 18.85 -2.04
CA PRO A 204 14.62 17.39 -1.98
C PRO A 204 15.72 16.79 -1.11
N ALA A 205 16.93 17.39 -1.11
CA ALA A 205 18.06 16.91 -0.32
C ALA A 205 17.78 16.99 1.18
N ARG A 206 17.16 18.10 1.63
CA ARG A 206 16.78 18.29 3.04
C ARG A 206 15.63 17.37 3.44
N LEU A 207 14.65 17.14 2.56
CA LEU A 207 13.56 16.19 2.81
C LEU A 207 14.07 14.76 2.99
N ALA A 208 15.00 14.31 2.14
CA ALA A 208 15.61 13.00 2.26
C ALA A 208 16.36 12.83 3.59
N GLY A 209 17.11 13.86 4.02
CA GLY A 209 17.80 13.86 5.32
C GLY A 209 16.83 13.77 6.50
N VAL A 210 15.72 14.52 6.47
CA VAL A 210 14.69 14.48 7.52
C VAL A 210 13.98 13.14 7.56
N LEU A 211 13.65 12.56 6.41
CA LEU A 211 13.03 11.24 6.30
C LEU A 211 13.93 10.15 6.90
N GLU A 212 15.21 10.13 6.51
CA GLU A 212 16.16 9.14 7.03
C GLU A 212 16.33 9.29 8.55
N SER A 213 16.43 10.53 9.04
CA SER A 213 16.50 10.80 10.47
C SER A 213 15.22 10.38 11.21
N ALA A 214 14.04 10.58 10.62
CA ALA A 214 12.78 10.15 11.23
C ALA A 214 12.67 8.61 11.30
N ARG A 215 13.05 7.92 10.22
CA ARG A 215 13.04 6.44 10.16
C ARG A 215 13.99 5.80 11.16
N ARG A 216 15.14 6.42 11.41
CA ARG A 216 16.15 5.90 12.34
C ARG A 216 15.81 6.17 13.80
N ASN A 217 15.23 7.34 14.11
CA ASN A 217 15.16 7.80 15.51
C ASN A 217 13.74 7.78 16.11
N ILE A 218 12.68 7.75 15.31
CA ILE A 218 11.30 7.71 15.82
C ILE A 218 10.85 6.25 15.91
N HIS A 219 10.78 5.72 17.12
CA HIS A 219 10.44 4.32 17.40
C HIS A 219 8.94 4.10 17.65
N SER A 220 8.16 5.18 17.72
CA SER A 220 6.73 5.12 17.98
C SER A 220 5.93 5.15 16.69
N SER A 221 5.23 4.05 16.39
CA SER A 221 4.41 3.91 15.17
C SER A 221 3.32 4.98 15.08
N SER A 222 2.73 5.39 16.20
CA SER A 222 1.72 6.45 16.25
C SER A 222 2.29 7.82 15.86
N HIS A 223 3.52 8.11 16.29
CA HIS A 223 4.19 9.37 15.95
C HIS A 223 4.68 9.37 14.50
N LEU A 224 5.19 8.24 13.99
CA LEU A 224 5.51 8.10 12.56
C LEU A 224 4.27 8.24 11.67
N PHE A 225 3.13 7.69 12.10
CA PHE A 225 1.87 7.84 11.38
C PHE A 225 1.38 9.30 11.37
N LYS A 226 1.44 9.98 12.52
CA LYS A 226 1.15 11.42 12.60
C LYS A 226 2.08 12.22 11.67
N LEU A 227 3.36 11.88 11.62
CA LEU A 227 4.32 12.52 10.74
C LEU A 227 4.02 12.28 9.25
N ALA A 228 3.56 11.07 8.90
CA ALA A 228 3.10 10.74 7.54
C ALA A 228 1.87 11.57 7.15
N GLN A 229 0.91 11.76 8.08
CA GLN A 229 -0.25 12.62 7.88
C GLN A 229 0.14 14.08 7.70
N ASP A 230 1.07 14.59 8.51
CA ASP A 230 1.60 15.94 8.38
C ASP A 230 2.29 16.14 7.02
N ALA A 231 3.13 15.19 6.59
CA ALA A 231 3.79 15.21 5.29
C ALA A 231 2.78 15.24 4.13
N PHE A 232 1.73 14.42 4.21
CA PHE A 232 0.64 14.40 3.22
C PHE A 232 -0.12 15.73 3.18
N ARG A 233 -0.44 16.29 4.35
CA ARG A 233 -1.07 17.61 4.47
C ARG A 233 -0.20 18.68 3.82
N TYR A 234 1.11 18.68 4.08
CA TYR A 234 2.04 19.63 3.49
C TYR A 234 2.21 19.48 1.97
N ALA A 235 2.01 18.28 1.43
CA ALA A 235 2.05 18.04 -0.01
C ALA A 235 0.80 18.55 -0.75
N THR A 236 -0.30 18.78 -0.03
CA THR A 236 -1.63 19.05 -0.59
C THR A 236 -2.15 20.46 -0.34
N THR A 237 -1.43 21.30 0.41
CA THR A 237 -1.86 22.67 0.77
C THR A 237 -1.93 23.63 -0.42
N ASP A 238 -1.10 23.44 -1.47
CA ASP A 238 -1.08 24.34 -2.63
C ASP A 238 -1.60 23.62 -3.88
N ALA A 239 -2.84 23.93 -4.28
CA ALA A 239 -3.54 23.29 -5.40
C ALA A 239 -2.82 23.41 -6.76
N SER A 240 -1.88 24.34 -6.89
CA SER A 240 -1.09 24.60 -8.11
C SER A 240 0.25 23.85 -8.18
N SER A 241 0.73 23.24 -7.08
CA SER A 241 1.99 22.49 -7.08
C SER A 241 1.97 21.35 -6.04
N ARG A 242 1.42 20.21 -6.44
CA ARG A 242 1.53 18.99 -5.62
C ARG A 242 2.99 18.56 -5.57
N SER A 243 3.61 18.62 -4.38
CA SER A 243 4.97 18.14 -4.20
C SER A 243 4.99 16.61 -4.23
N GLN A 244 5.36 16.04 -5.37
CA GLN A 244 5.49 14.59 -5.55
C GLN A 244 6.51 13.97 -4.57
N ILE A 245 7.51 14.75 -4.16
CA ILE A 245 8.55 14.33 -3.21
C ILE A 245 7.96 14.16 -1.80
N LEU A 246 7.14 15.12 -1.31
CA LEU A 246 6.49 14.99 0.00
C LEU A 246 5.45 13.85 0.04
N LEU A 247 4.77 13.60 -1.08
CA LEU A 247 3.90 12.42 -1.20
C LEU A 247 4.71 11.11 -1.07
N GLY A 248 5.91 11.07 -1.67
CA GLY A 248 6.84 9.96 -1.50
C GLY A 248 7.27 9.78 -0.03
N VAL A 249 7.65 10.88 0.64
CA VAL A 249 7.99 10.88 2.08
C VAL A 249 6.82 10.36 2.93
N ALA A 250 5.60 10.82 2.67
CA ALA A 250 4.40 10.37 3.39
C ALA A 250 4.14 8.86 3.18
N PHE A 251 4.31 8.38 1.95
CA PHE A 251 4.15 6.96 1.63
C PHE A 251 5.21 6.09 2.30
N GLU A 252 6.49 6.50 2.28
CA GLU A 252 7.57 5.75 2.93
C GLU A 252 7.40 5.67 4.46
N LEU A 253 7.00 6.76 5.10
CA LEU A 253 6.66 6.76 6.53
C LEU A 253 5.46 5.85 6.81
N GLY A 254 4.42 5.87 5.95
CA GLY A 254 3.26 4.98 6.06
C GLY A 254 3.64 3.49 5.94
N LEU A 255 4.55 3.15 5.02
CA LEU A 255 5.07 1.79 4.87
C LEU A 255 5.87 1.35 6.10
N GLN A 256 6.70 2.24 6.67
CA GLN A 256 7.44 1.97 7.90
C GLN A 256 6.48 1.68 9.07
N VAL A 257 5.42 2.49 9.23
CA VAL A 257 4.37 2.26 10.24
C VAL A 257 3.73 0.90 10.05
N MET A 258 3.40 0.51 8.81
CA MET A 258 2.83 -0.80 8.51
C MET A 258 3.79 -1.93 8.92
N ARG A 259 5.09 -1.79 8.63
CA ARG A 259 6.11 -2.77 9.04
C ARG A 259 6.21 -2.87 10.57
N MET A 260 6.31 -1.75 11.27
CA MET A 260 6.45 -1.70 12.73
C MET A 260 5.21 -2.21 13.47
N THR A 261 4.02 -1.95 12.93
CA THR A 261 2.76 -2.45 13.51
C THR A 261 2.55 -3.94 13.26
N LEU A 262 3.07 -4.48 12.16
CA LEU A 262 3.07 -5.92 11.89
C LEU A 262 4.05 -6.71 12.78
N THR A 263 5.12 -6.09 13.29
CA THR A 263 6.15 -6.77 14.11
C THR A 263 5.91 -6.70 15.63
N CYS A 264 5.04 -5.82 16.14
CA CYS A 264 4.88 -5.58 17.60
C CYS A 264 3.83 -6.46 18.31
N LEU A 265 4.27 -7.30 19.25
CA LEU A 265 3.52 -8.33 19.99
C LEU A 265 2.64 -7.84 21.18
N ASN A 266 1.78 -6.82 21.01
CA ASN A 266 0.82 -6.44 22.08
C ASN A 266 -0.65 -6.55 21.64
N TRP A 267 -1.30 -7.67 21.96
CA TRP A 267 -2.59 -8.11 21.44
C TRP A 267 -3.83 -7.30 21.89
N ARG A 268 -3.81 -6.60 23.04
CA ARG A 268 -5.04 -6.04 23.67
C ARG A 268 -5.38 -4.59 23.31
N ARG A 269 -4.40 -3.79 22.84
CA ARG A 269 -4.61 -2.44 22.27
C ARG A 269 -4.73 -2.49 20.74
N ARG A 270 -4.40 -3.64 20.14
CA ARG A 270 -4.39 -3.90 18.70
C ARG A 270 -5.81 -3.94 18.14
N GLU A 271 -6.77 -4.61 18.76
CA GLU A 271 -8.11 -4.78 18.17
C GLU A 271 -8.80 -3.43 17.88
N MET A 272 -8.87 -2.52 18.87
CA MET A 272 -9.54 -1.23 18.68
C MET A 272 -8.78 -0.29 17.71
N GLN A 273 -7.45 -0.16 17.83
CA GLN A 273 -6.68 0.71 16.93
C GLN A 273 -6.50 0.12 15.53
N GLN A 274 -6.37 -1.20 15.40
CA GLN A 274 -6.33 -1.91 14.12
C GLN A 274 -7.68 -1.86 13.43
N GLU A 275 -8.80 -1.91 14.17
CA GLU A 275 -10.14 -1.75 13.60
C GLU A 275 -10.37 -0.31 13.11
N GLU A 276 -9.94 0.70 13.86
CA GLU A 276 -9.98 2.11 13.41
C GLU A 276 -9.08 2.35 12.19
N LEU A 277 -7.80 1.93 12.24
CA LEU A 277 -6.85 2.09 11.13
C LEU A 277 -7.28 1.28 9.90
N SER A 278 -7.77 0.06 10.08
CA SER A 278 -8.32 -0.74 8.99
C SER A 278 -9.61 -0.13 8.45
N GLY A 279 -10.43 0.52 9.27
CA GLY A 279 -11.61 1.26 8.84
C GLY A 279 -11.23 2.45 7.95
N CYS A 280 -10.21 3.22 8.35
CA CYS A 280 -9.67 4.30 7.53
C CYS A 280 -9.04 3.79 6.23
N ALA A 281 -8.26 2.71 6.28
CA ALA A 281 -7.65 2.11 5.10
C ALA A 281 -8.69 1.56 4.11
N ARG A 282 -9.75 0.90 4.60
CA ARG A 282 -10.90 0.47 3.81
C ARG A 282 -11.58 1.66 3.13
N THR A 283 -11.85 2.73 3.88
CA THR A 283 -12.50 3.94 3.36
C THR A 283 -11.65 4.60 2.26
N LEU A 284 -10.34 4.74 2.48
CA LEU A 284 -9.42 5.28 1.48
C LEU A 284 -9.35 4.39 0.23
N ALA A 285 -9.26 3.07 0.41
CA ALA A 285 -9.21 2.12 -0.70
C ALA A 285 -10.47 2.17 -1.56
N LEU A 286 -11.65 2.32 -0.95
CA LEU A 286 -12.92 2.52 -1.66
C LEU A 286 -12.91 3.81 -2.48
N GLN A 287 -12.45 4.93 -1.90
CA GLN A 287 -12.37 6.20 -2.62
C GLN A 287 -11.40 6.15 -3.80
N CYS A 288 -10.27 5.46 -3.64
CA CYS A 288 -9.32 5.21 -4.74
C CYS A 288 -9.96 4.35 -5.83
N ALA A 289 -10.65 3.27 -5.46
CA ALA A 289 -11.35 2.40 -6.42
C ALA A 289 -12.46 3.12 -7.18
N THR A 290 -13.19 4.06 -6.57
CA THR A 290 -14.21 4.85 -7.28
C THR A 290 -13.59 5.76 -8.34
N LYS A 291 -12.40 6.33 -8.07
CA LYS A 291 -11.73 7.27 -8.99
C LYS A 291 -10.93 6.58 -10.09
N ASP A 292 -10.27 5.48 -9.75
CA ASP A 292 -9.47 4.69 -10.68
C ASP A 292 -9.70 3.18 -10.46
N PRO A 293 -10.88 2.67 -10.90
CA PRO A 293 -11.22 1.26 -10.77
C PRO A 293 -10.17 0.27 -11.35
N PRO A 294 -9.60 0.48 -12.55
CA PRO A 294 -8.73 -0.54 -13.16
C PRO A 294 -7.45 -0.83 -12.36
N ASN A 295 -6.91 0.15 -11.64
CA ASN A 295 -5.68 -0.02 -10.85
C ASN A 295 -5.95 -0.33 -9.37
N CYS A 296 -7.09 0.09 -8.82
CA CYS A 296 -7.35 0.04 -7.38
C CYS A 296 -8.37 -1.02 -6.94
N ALA A 297 -9.21 -1.53 -7.84
CA ALA A 297 -10.33 -2.41 -7.50
C ALA A 297 -9.93 -3.70 -6.75
N LEU A 298 -8.91 -4.42 -7.24
CA LEU A 298 -8.47 -5.67 -6.61
C LEU A 298 -7.88 -5.42 -5.22
N ASN A 299 -7.09 -4.37 -5.07
CA ASN A 299 -6.50 -3.99 -3.78
C ASN A 299 -7.59 -3.56 -2.78
N ALA A 300 -8.60 -2.80 -3.23
CA ALA A 300 -9.73 -2.44 -2.39
C ALA A 300 -10.53 -3.67 -1.93
N LEU A 301 -10.76 -4.64 -2.82
CA LEU A 301 -11.39 -5.91 -2.46
C LEU A 301 -10.56 -6.73 -1.46
N THR A 302 -9.23 -6.73 -1.56
CA THR A 302 -8.35 -7.42 -0.59
C THR A 302 -8.33 -6.75 0.79
N LEU A 303 -8.36 -5.42 0.84
CA LEU A 303 -8.32 -4.68 2.10
C LEU A 303 -9.66 -4.70 2.84
N THR A 304 -10.76 -4.94 2.12
CA THR A 304 -12.11 -4.95 2.66
C THR A 304 -12.61 -6.36 3.03
N GLU A 305 -11.83 -7.42 2.81
CA GLU A 305 -12.26 -8.83 3.01
C GLU A 305 -12.85 -9.11 4.41
N ASN A 306 -12.34 -8.44 5.44
CA ASN A 306 -12.76 -8.66 6.83
C ASN A 306 -14.02 -7.85 7.22
N ASP A 307 -14.52 -6.99 6.33
CA ASP A 307 -15.70 -6.16 6.54
C ASP A 307 -16.73 -6.39 5.42
N PRO A 308 -17.84 -7.08 5.73
CA PRO A 308 -18.87 -7.40 4.74
C PRO A 308 -19.46 -6.17 4.03
N MET A 309 -19.62 -5.03 4.72
CA MET A 309 -20.23 -3.84 4.13
C MET A 309 -19.25 -3.14 3.19
N ALA A 310 -18.00 -2.96 3.61
CA ALA A 310 -16.97 -2.37 2.78
C ALA A 310 -16.62 -3.26 1.58
N PHE A 311 -16.63 -4.58 1.74
CA PHE A 311 -16.40 -5.53 0.65
C PHE A 311 -17.52 -5.49 -0.38
N GLU A 312 -18.78 -5.39 0.05
CA GLU A 312 -19.91 -5.21 -0.85
C GLU A 312 -19.80 -3.90 -1.63
N ALA A 313 -19.45 -2.80 -0.97
CA ALA A 313 -19.23 -1.52 -1.63
C ALA A 313 -18.10 -1.59 -2.67
N ALA A 314 -16.96 -2.19 -2.33
CA ALA A 314 -15.86 -2.40 -3.25
C ALA A 314 -16.29 -3.25 -4.47
N TYR A 315 -17.06 -4.30 -4.24
CA TYR A 315 -17.59 -5.15 -5.30
C TYR A 315 -18.55 -4.41 -6.24
N GLN A 316 -19.45 -3.56 -5.71
CA GLN A 316 -20.34 -2.76 -6.55
C GLN A 316 -19.57 -1.76 -7.41
N ILE A 317 -18.52 -1.13 -6.88
CA ILE A 317 -17.63 -0.24 -7.66
C ILE A 317 -17.04 -1.00 -8.86
N VAL A 318 -16.62 -2.26 -8.68
CA VAL A 318 -16.11 -3.08 -9.80
C VAL A 318 -17.21 -3.36 -10.83
N ILE A 319 -18.43 -3.68 -10.40
CA ILE A 319 -19.55 -3.95 -11.31
C ILE A 319 -19.91 -2.71 -12.12
N ASP A 320 -19.96 -1.54 -11.51
CA ASP A 320 -20.26 -0.27 -12.18
C ASP A 320 -19.16 0.09 -13.19
N ALA A 321 -17.90 -0.10 -12.81
CA ALA A 321 -16.75 0.18 -13.67
C ALA A 321 -16.55 -0.84 -14.81
N ALA A 322 -17.04 -2.08 -14.65
CA ALA A 322 -16.88 -3.17 -15.60
C ALA A 322 -17.45 -2.86 -16.99
N SER A 323 -18.47 -1.99 -17.05
CA SER A 323 -19.17 -1.66 -18.30
C SER A 323 -18.46 -0.59 -19.14
N HIS A 324 -17.60 0.24 -18.52
CA HIS A 324 -17.13 1.48 -19.13
C HIS A 324 -15.61 1.66 -19.14
N ILE A 325 -14.90 1.19 -18.12
CA ILE A 325 -13.50 1.57 -17.88
C ILE A 325 -12.58 0.33 -17.80
N MET A 326 -13.07 -0.79 -17.26
CA MET A 326 -12.22 -1.95 -17.00
C MET A 326 -12.03 -2.86 -18.23
N THR A 327 -10.80 -3.35 -18.38
CA THR A 327 -10.48 -4.34 -19.41
C THR A 327 -10.98 -5.74 -19.03
N SER A 328 -11.22 -6.58 -20.02
CA SER A 328 -11.65 -7.98 -19.80
C SER A 328 -10.64 -8.79 -18.97
N SER A 329 -9.34 -8.59 -19.19
CA SER A 329 -8.28 -9.25 -18.40
C SER A 329 -8.32 -8.87 -16.92
N GLN A 330 -8.55 -7.60 -16.60
CA GLN A 330 -8.68 -7.15 -15.21
C GLN A 330 -9.93 -7.76 -14.56
N LEU A 331 -11.06 -7.78 -15.28
CA LEU A 331 -12.29 -8.39 -14.79
C LEU A 331 -12.14 -9.89 -14.51
N PHE A 332 -11.45 -10.65 -15.38
CA PHE A 332 -11.15 -12.06 -15.11
C PHE A 332 -10.24 -12.27 -13.90
N THR A 333 -9.28 -11.39 -13.70
CA THR A 333 -8.38 -11.47 -12.54
C THR A 333 -9.19 -11.29 -11.25
N ILE A 334 -10.08 -10.30 -11.20
CA ILE A 334 -10.96 -10.07 -10.05
C ILE A 334 -11.98 -11.20 -9.89
N ALA A 335 -12.52 -11.73 -11.00
CA ALA A 335 -13.45 -12.85 -10.96
C ALA A 335 -12.79 -14.13 -10.38
N ARG A 336 -11.56 -14.45 -10.78
CA ARG A 336 -10.79 -15.57 -10.19
C ARG A 336 -10.54 -15.38 -8.71
N TYR A 337 -10.16 -14.16 -8.33
CA TYR A 337 -10.02 -13.81 -6.92
C TYR A 337 -11.31 -14.09 -6.13
N MET A 338 -12.48 -13.70 -6.66
CA MET A 338 -13.78 -13.99 -6.02
C MET A 338 -14.08 -15.48 -5.88
N GLU A 339 -13.67 -16.29 -6.84
CA GLU A 339 -13.81 -17.75 -6.77
C GLU A 339 -12.91 -18.35 -5.68
N HIS A 340 -11.64 -17.94 -5.62
CA HIS A 340 -10.68 -18.40 -4.61
C HIS A 340 -11.11 -18.05 -3.18
N ARG A 341 -11.85 -16.95 -3.00
CA ARG A 341 -12.41 -16.53 -1.70
C ARG A 341 -13.74 -17.21 -1.35
N GLY A 342 -14.27 -18.09 -2.21
CA GLY A 342 -15.49 -18.85 -1.95
C GLY A 342 -16.78 -18.15 -2.36
N TYR A 343 -16.74 -17.16 -3.26
CA TYR A 343 -17.91 -16.45 -3.79
C TYR A 343 -18.16 -16.76 -5.28
N PRO A 344 -18.55 -18.00 -5.63
CA PRO A 344 -18.61 -18.44 -7.03
C PRO A 344 -19.71 -17.73 -7.85
N MET A 345 -20.84 -17.35 -7.23
CA MET A 345 -21.89 -16.59 -7.93
C MET A 345 -21.47 -15.15 -8.25
N ARG A 346 -20.68 -14.52 -7.38
CA ARG A 346 -20.12 -13.17 -7.62
C ARG A 346 -19.06 -13.22 -8.71
N SER A 347 -18.17 -14.22 -8.62
CA SER A 347 -17.19 -14.53 -9.65
C SER A 347 -17.85 -14.72 -11.03
N TYR A 348 -18.93 -15.51 -11.10
CA TYR A 348 -19.67 -15.73 -12.34
C TYR A 348 -20.27 -14.45 -12.93
N LYS A 349 -20.83 -13.56 -12.11
CA LYS A 349 -21.37 -12.28 -12.58
C LYS A 349 -20.28 -11.41 -13.23
N LEU A 350 -19.09 -11.33 -12.61
CA LEU A 350 -17.93 -10.63 -13.19
C LEU A 350 -17.42 -11.33 -14.45
N GLY A 351 -17.38 -12.67 -14.46
CA GLY A 351 -17.00 -13.46 -15.63
C GLY A 351 -17.91 -13.22 -16.83
N ILE A 352 -19.22 -13.09 -16.62
CA ILE A 352 -20.18 -12.72 -17.68
C ILE A 352 -19.89 -11.32 -18.24
N LEU A 353 -19.57 -10.35 -17.39
CA LEU A 353 -19.23 -8.99 -17.81
C LEU A 353 -17.89 -8.97 -18.58
N ALA A 354 -16.88 -9.69 -18.09
CA ALA A 354 -15.61 -9.86 -18.78
C ALA A 354 -15.78 -10.50 -20.15
N MET A 355 -16.60 -11.54 -20.24
CA MET A 355 -16.90 -12.26 -21.48
C MET A 355 -17.55 -11.37 -22.53
N LYS A 356 -18.37 -10.38 -22.15
CA LYS A 356 -18.96 -9.41 -23.10
C LYS A 356 -17.89 -8.56 -23.81
N ASN A 357 -16.77 -8.31 -23.15
CA ASN A 357 -15.70 -7.41 -23.60
C ASN A 357 -14.47 -8.16 -24.15
N VAL A 358 -14.48 -9.50 -24.17
CA VAL A 358 -13.47 -10.30 -24.88
C VAL A 358 -13.86 -10.46 -26.34
N HIS A 359 -12.88 -10.43 -27.22
CA HIS A 359 -13.04 -10.85 -28.60
C HIS A 359 -11.85 -11.73 -29.00
N LEU A 360 -12.13 -12.92 -29.56
CA LEU A 360 -11.11 -13.82 -30.07
C LEU A 360 -11.35 -14.10 -31.55
N ALA A 361 -10.43 -13.65 -32.40
CA ALA A 361 -10.51 -13.84 -33.84
C ALA A 361 -10.19 -15.29 -34.26
N TYR A 362 -10.57 -15.66 -35.49
CA TYR A 362 -10.44 -17.02 -36.03
C TYR A 362 -9.00 -17.56 -36.13
N ASN A 363 -7.99 -16.69 -36.09
CA ASN A 363 -6.57 -17.01 -36.24
C ASN A 363 -5.74 -16.90 -34.94
N GLN A 364 -6.41 -16.74 -33.79
CA GLN A 364 -5.77 -16.52 -32.49
C GLN A 364 -5.91 -17.76 -31.59
N ASP A 365 -5.20 -18.84 -31.91
CA ASP A 365 -5.23 -20.09 -31.14
C ASP A 365 -4.26 -20.14 -29.94
N THR A 366 -3.41 -19.12 -29.78
CA THR A 366 -2.46 -18.96 -28.66
C THR A 366 -2.73 -17.72 -27.81
N HIS A 367 -3.91 -17.11 -27.92
CA HIS A 367 -4.23 -15.88 -27.20
C HIS A 367 -4.35 -16.10 -25.68
N PRO A 368 -3.80 -15.21 -24.82
CA PRO A 368 -3.83 -15.39 -23.37
C PRO A 368 -5.24 -15.51 -22.78
N ALA A 369 -6.22 -14.78 -23.35
CA ALA A 369 -7.62 -14.85 -22.93
C ALA A 369 -8.28 -16.22 -23.12
N ILE A 370 -7.68 -17.15 -23.88
CA ILE A 370 -8.22 -18.51 -24.03
C ILE A 370 -8.34 -19.17 -22.66
N ASN A 371 -7.31 -19.10 -21.81
CA ASN A 371 -7.36 -19.69 -20.48
C ASN A 371 -8.48 -19.08 -19.61
N ASP A 372 -8.75 -17.79 -19.78
CA ASP A 372 -9.81 -17.08 -19.06
C ASP A 372 -11.21 -17.50 -19.54
N ILE A 373 -11.40 -17.66 -20.85
CA ILE A 373 -12.66 -18.15 -21.44
C ILE A 373 -12.92 -19.59 -20.98
N HIS A 374 -11.91 -20.46 -21.04
CA HIS A 374 -12.04 -21.86 -20.60
C HIS A 374 -12.42 -21.95 -19.12
N TRP A 375 -11.76 -21.13 -18.30
CA TRP A 375 -12.07 -21.01 -16.88
C TRP A 375 -13.51 -20.52 -16.66
N ALA A 376 -13.96 -19.48 -17.37
CA ALA A 376 -15.30 -18.94 -17.23
C ALA A 376 -16.38 -19.99 -17.57
N CYS A 377 -16.18 -20.77 -18.64
CA CYS A 377 -17.07 -21.87 -19.00
C CYS A 377 -17.07 -23.01 -17.96
N ALA A 378 -15.90 -23.33 -17.40
CA ALA A 378 -15.79 -24.35 -16.35
C ALA A 378 -16.51 -23.90 -15.06
N LEU A 379 -16.35 -22.64 -14.67
CA LEU A 379 -17.07 -22.03 -13.54
C LEU A 379 -18.59 -22.07 -13.79
N SER A 380 -19.06 -21.62 -14.96
CA SER A 380 -20.50 -21.69 -15.29
C SER A 380 -21.05 -23.11 -15.24
N HIS A 381 -20.28 -24.10 -15.73
CA HIS A 381 -20.69 -25.51 -15.67
C HIS A 381 -20.76 -26.03 -14.22
N SER A 382 -19.81 -25.64 -13.36
CA SER A 382 -19.81 -26.03 -11.94
C SER A 382 -21.00 -25.47 -11.15
N LEU A 383 -21.47 -24.27 -11.51
CA LEU A 383 -22.61 -23.61 -10.87
C LEU A 383 -23.95 -24.23 -11.28
N GLY A 384 -24.07 -24.65 -12.53
CA GLY A 384 -25.27 -25.32 -13.01
C GLY A 384 -25.51 -25.18 -14.50
N LYS A 385 -26.55 -25.89 -14.96
CA LYS A 385 -26.96 -25.88 -16.37
C LYS A 385 -27.50 -24.51 -16.80
N ALA A 386 -28.13 -23.76 -15.90
CA ALA A 386 -28.75 -22.47 -16.20
C ALA A 386 -27.68 -21.38 -16.45
N GLU A 387 -26.65 -21.36 -15.61
CA GLU A 387 -25.50 -20.46 -15.69
C GLU A 387 -24.70 -20.74 -16.96
N LEU A 388 -24.46 -22.02 -17.27
CA LEU A 388 -23.83 -22.41 -18.53
C LEU A 388 -24.67 -22.02 -19.76
N ALA A 389 -26.00 -22.13 -19.69
CA ALA A 389 -26.88 -21.72 -20.78
C ALA A 389 -26.85 -20.21 -21.05
N ASN A 390 -26.58 -19.39 -20.03
CA ASN A 390 -26.41 -17.94 -20.18
C ASN A 390 -25.00 -17.57 -20.70
N MET A 391 -23.98 -18.35 -20.37
CA MET A 391 -22.59 -18.12 -20.80
C MET A 391 -22.37 -18.46 -22.29
N ILE A 392 -22.95 -19.56 -22.77
CA ILE A 392 -22.72 -20.08 -24.13
C ILE A 392 -23.01 -19.08 -25.25
N PRO A 393 -24.14 -18.33 -25.25
CA PRO A 393 -24.40 -17.32 -26.27
C PRO A 393 -23.33 -16.23 -26.34
N LEU A 394 -22.74 -15.84 -25.20
CA LEU A 394 -21.66 -14.86 -25.16
C LEU A 394 -20.37 -15.41 -25.76
N VAL A 395 -20.04 -16.67 -25.44
CA VAL A 395 -18.88 -17.37 -26.03
C VAL A 395 -19.03 -17.44 -27.56
N ILE A 396 -20.19 -17.87 -28.06
CA ILE A 396 -20.46 -17.97 -29.51
C ILE A 396 -20.33 -16.62 -30.20
N LYS A 397 -20.82 -15.55 -29.56
CA LYS A 397 -20.74 -14.18 -30.12
C LYS A 397 -19.29 -13.69 -30.20
N ASN A 398 -18.49 -13.98 -29.19
CA ASN A 398 -17.21 -13.32 -28.96
C ASN A 398 -15.99 -14.16 -29.34
N VAL A 399 -16.16 -15.46 -29.57
CA VAL A 399 -15.08 -16.39 -29.95
C VAL A 399 -15.34 -16.94 -31.34
N GLN A 400 -14.45 -16.62 -32.28
CA GLN A 400 -14.50 -17.11 -33.66
C GLN A 400 -13.51 -18.25 -33.93
N CYS A 401 -12.59 -18.51 -33.00
CA CYS A 401 -11.58 -19.56 -33.14
C CYS A 401 -12.21 -20.95 -32.97
N ALA A 402 -12.23 -21.73 -34.06
CA ALA A 402 -12.92 -23.02 -34.12
C ALA A 402 -12.35 -24.07 -33.14
N THR A 403 -11.04 -24.11 -32.97
CA THR A 403 -10.36 -25.05 -32.05
C THR A 403 -10.73 -24.76 -30.60
N VAL A 404 -10.78 -23.48 -30.22
CA VAL A 404 -11.17 -23.02 -28.87
C VAL A 404 -12.64 -23.37 -28.61
N LEU A 405 -13.56 -23.06 -29.52
CA LEU A 405 -14.97 -23.44 -29.39
C LEU A 405 -15.15 -24.95 -29.21
N SER A 406 -14.41 -25.76 -29.99
CA SER A 406 -14.49 -27.21 -29.89
C SER A 406 -13.88 -27.80 -28.61
N ASP A 407 -12.85 -27.17 -28.06
CA ASP A 407 -12.28 -27.59 -26.77
C ASP A 407 -13.22 -27.22 -25.61
N ILE A 408 -13.81 -26.02 -25.62
CA ILE A 408 -14.87 -25.62 -24.67
C ILE A 408 -16.04 -26.62 -24.73
N LEU A 409 -16.50 -26.97 -25.93
CA LEU A 409 -17.58 -27.94 -26.13
C LEU A 409 -17.27 -29.30 -25.48
N ARG A 410 -16.06 -29.84 -25.70
CA ARG A 410 -15.64 -31.12 -25.09
C ARG A 410 -15.56 -31.01 -23.57
N ARG A 411 -14.98 -29.93 -23.04
CA ARG A 411 -14.87 -29.70 -21.59
C ARG A 411 -16.22 -29.57 -20.90
N CYS A 412 -17.20 -28.92 -21.54
CA CYS A 412 -18.55 -28.81 -20.99
C CYS A 412 -19.37 -30.11 -21.10
N SER A 413 -18.93 -31.10 -21.87
CA SER A 413 -19.61 -32.41 -21.96
C SER A 413 -19.23 -33.37 -20.82
N VAL A 414 -18.05 -33.17 -20.23
CA VAL A 414 -17.50 -34.00 -19.15
C VAL A 414 -17.88 -33.36 -17.80
N PRO A 415 -18.32 -34.15 -16.80
CA PRO A 415 -18.58 -33.62 -15.47
C PRO A 415 -17.28 -33.05 -14.87
N THR A 416 -17.34 -31.83 -14.34
CA THR A 416 -16.16 -31.18 -13.73
C THR A 416 -15.70 -31.96 -12.49
N PRO A 417 -14.45 -32.45 -12.42
CA PRO A 417 -13.92 -33.05 -11.19
C PRO A 417 -13.56 -31.95 -10.19
N GLY A 418 -14.10 -32.00 -8.96
CA GLY A 418 -13.43 -31.39 -7.80
C GLY A 418 -14.03 -30.16 -7.10
N ILE A 419 -15.35 -29.91 -7.11
CA ILE A 419 -15.93 -28.90 -6.19
C ILE A 419 -17.18 -29.45 -5.49
N THR A 420 -16.95 -30.30 -4.50
CA THR A 420 -17.91 -30.55 -3.40
C THR A 420 -17.24 -30.09 -2.13
N HIS A 421 -17.43 -28.84 -1.71
CA HIS A 421 -17.30 -28.37 -0.30
C HIS A 421 -17.44 -26.85 -0.26
N PHE A 422 -18.67 -26.33 -0.17
CA PHE A 422 -19.01 -25.07 0.51
C PHE A 422 -20.54 -25.04 0.69
N ASN A 423 -21.05 -25.84 1.64
CA ASN A 423 -22.36 -25.55 2.22
C ASN A 423 -22.46 -26.22 3.59
N SER A 424 -22.06 -25.50 4.63
CA SER A 424 -22.50 -25.75 6.00
C SER A 424 -23.78 -24.94 6.24
N HIS A 425 -24.83 -25.67 6.64
CA HIS A 425 -26.13 -25.20 7.14
C HIS A 425 -27.25 -24.96 6.11
N HIS A 426 -27.86 -26.05 5.62
CA HIS A 426 -29.31 -26.26 5.72
C HIS A 426 -29.71 -27.72 5.46
N ARG A 427 -30.78 -28.14 6.12
CA ARG A 427 -31.34 -29.50 6.20
C ARG A 427 -31.70 -30.09 4.81
N GLY A 428 -31.45 -31.40 4.66
CA GLY A 428 -32.36 -32.33 3.96
C GLY A 428 -32.17 -32.56 2.45
N ASN A 429 -31.91 -33.84 2.12
CA ASN A 429 -32.19 -34.56 0.86
C ASN A 429 -31.39 -34.30 -0.45
N ASN A 430 -30.76 -35.40 -0.90
CA ASN A 430 -30.37 -35.77 -2.27
C ASN A 430 -29.33 -34.92 -3.01
N MET A 431 -28.05 -35.23 -2.78
CA MET A 431 -26.95 -34.92 -3.70
C MET A 431 -27.11 -35.70 -5.02
N ARG A 432 -27.48 -35.03 -6.11
CA ARG A 432 -27.41 -35.59 -7.47
C ARG A 432 -26.05 -35.25 -8.10
N PRO A 433 -25.30 -36.22 -8.65
CA PRO A 433 -24.07 -35.93 -9.39
C PRO A 433 -24.39 -35.18 -10.69
N VAL A 434 -23.49 -34.27 -11.10
CA VAL A 434 -23.57 -33.54 -12.38
C VAL A 434 -23.59 -34.56 -13.53
N GLN A 435 -24.76 -34.76 -14.16
CA GLN A 435 -24.94 -35.67 -15.27
C GLN A 435 -24.24 -35.13 -16.53
N LYS A 436 -23.60 -36.02 -17.30
CA LYS A 436 -23.03 -35.71 -18.63
C LYS A 436 -24.06 -34.97 -19.49
N LEU A 437 -23.70 -33.78 -19.96
CA LEU A 437 -24.54 -32.99 -20.85
C LEU A 437 -24.52 -33.58 -22.26
N SER A 438 -25.70 -33.77 -22.85
CA SER A 438 -25.85 -34.28 -24.22
C SER A 438 -25.60 -33.17 -25.25
N TYR A 439 -24.81 -33.48 -26.28
CA TYR A 439 -24.54 -32.60 -27.42
C TYR A 439 -25.80 -32.23 -28.23
N ASP A 440 -26.84 -33.07 -28.17
CA ASP A 440 -28.09 -32.87 -28.91
C ASP A 440 -29.07 -31.91 -28.20
N ARG A 441 -28.77 -31.50 -26.97
CA ARG A 441 -29.67 -30.70 -26.14
C ARG A 441 -29.04 -29.35 -25.78
N ALA A 442 -29.89 -28.36 -25.54
CA ALA A 442 -29.44 -27.08 -25.01
C ALA A 442 -28.78 -27.26 -23.63
N PRO A 443 -27.68 -26.54 -23.35
CA PRO A 443 -27.12 -25.45 -24.17
C PRO A 443 -26.00 -25.88 -25.15
N LEU A 444 -25.50 -27.11 -25.08
CA LEU A 444 -24.34 -27.56 -25.89
C LEU A 444 -24.61 -27.66 -27.39
N ARG A 445 -25.86 -27.92 -27.78
CA ARG A 445 -26.24 -27.98 -29.21
C ARG A 445 -25.86 -26.69 -29.97
N GLN A 446 -26.13 -25.52 -29.38
CA GLN A 446 -25.82 -24.23 -30.00
C GLN A 446 -24.30 -24.03 -30.14
N LEU A 447 -23.53 -24.46 -29.14
CA LEU A 447 -22.08 -24.38 -29.17
C LEU A 447 -21.48 -25.34 -30.22
N LEU A 448 -22.05 -26.54 -30.38
CA LEU A 448 -21.66 -27.49 -31.42
C LEU A 448 -21.93 -26.95 -32.82
N GLU A 449 -23.12 -26.41 -33.06
CA GLU A 449 -23.48 -25.78 -34.35
C GLU A 449 -22.53 -24.60 -34.66
N ALA A 450 -22.22 -23.76 -33.68
CA ALA A 450 -21.26 -22.65 -33.81
C ALA A 450 -19.83 -23.14 -34.07
N ALA A 451 -19.36 -24.19 -33.38
CA ALA A 451 -18.03 -24.75 -33.61
C ALA A 451 -17.89 -25.33 -35.02
N VAL A 452 -18.91 -26.05 -35.50
CA VAL A 452 -18.96 -26.57 -36.88
C VAL A 452 -18.91 -25.43 -37.90
N ALA A 453 -19.72 -24.39 -37.72
CA ALA A 453 -19.71 -23.22 -38.59
C ALA A 453 -18.35 -22.48 -38.58
N ALA A 454 -17.73 -22.32 -37.41
CA ALA A 454 -16.40 -21.73 -37.27
C ALA A 454 -15.32 -22.54 -38.00
N TYR A 455 -15.38 -23.87 -37.95
CA TYR A 455 -14.47 -24.75 -38.71
C TYR A 455 -14.65 -24.56 -40.22
N VAL A 456 -15.88 -24.49 -40.73
CA VAL A 456 -16.15 -24.23 -42.16
C VAL A 456 -15.57 -22.87 -42.58
N ASN A 457 -15.90 -21.80 -41.84
CA ASN A 457 -15.43 -20.45 -42.15
C ASN A 457 -13.89 -20.35 -42.12
N THR A 458 -13.26 -20.91 -41.08
CA THR A 458 -11.81 -20.92 -40.94
C THR A 458 -11.14 -21.75 -42.03
N THR A 459 -11.77 -22.84 -42.48
CA THR A 459 -11.28 -23.65 -43.59
C THR A 459 -11.21 -22.83 -44.89
N HIS A 460 -12.28 -22.12 -45.23
CA HIS A 460 -12.29 -21.25 -46.41
C HIS A 460 -11.25 -20.13 -46.30
N SER A 461 -11.11 -19.49 -45.13
CA SER A 461 -10.13 -18.43 -44.88
C SER A 461 -8.68 -18.94 -44.98
N ARG A 462 -8.34 -20.09 -44.38
CA ARG A 462 -6.99 -20.66 -44.46
C ARG A 462 -6.64 -21.07 -45.90
N LEU A 463 -7.62 -21.53 -46.69
CA LEU A 463 -7.40 -21.98 -48.07
C LEU A 463 -7.13 -20.87 -49.07
N SER A 464 -7.68 -19.66 -48.87
CA SER A 464 -7.48 -18.53 -49.80
C SER A 464 -6.01 -18.16 -49.97
N HIS A 465 -5.21 -18.25 -48.90
CA HIS A 465 -3.78 -17.92 -48.89
C HIS A 465 -2.86 -19.11 -48.55
N ILE A 466 -3.34 -20.36 -48.67
CA ILE A 466 -2.54 -21.54 -48.28
C ILE A 466 -1.33 -21.77 -49.22
N SER A 467 -0.17 -22.02 -48.62
CA SER A 467 1.10 -22.33 -49.28
C SER A 467 1.58 -23.75 -48.92
N PRO A 468 2.48 -24.38 -49.72
CA PRO A 468 2.90 -25.77 -49.49
C PRO A 468 3.49 -26.08 -48.10
N ARG A 469 4.11 -25.09 -47.45
CA ARG A 469 4.63 -25.21 -46.08
C ARG A 469 3.53 -25.37 -45.02
N HIS A 470 2.33 -24.86 -45.28
CA HIS A 470 1.19 -24.92 -44.35
C HIS A 470 0.27 -26.12 -44.58
N TYR A 471 0.59 -27.03 -45.51
CA TYR A 471 -0.27 -28.17 -45.80
C TYR A 471 -0.38 -29.13 -44.63
N GLY A 472 0.71 -29.39 -43.90
CA GLY A 472 0.69 -30.25 -42.70
C GLY A 472 -0.29 -29.71 -41.66
N ASP A 473 -0.07 -28.48 -41.21
CA ASP A 473 -0.92 -27.79 -40.22
C ASP A 473 -2.40 -27.72 -40.65
N PHE A 474 -2.65 -27.57 -41.95
CA PHE A 474 -4.02 -27.54 -42.48
C PHE A 474 -4.70 -28.92 -42.45
N ILE A 475 -3.97 -30.00 -42.73
CA ILE A 475 -4.49 -31.36 -42.61
C ILE A 475 -4.75 -31.73 -41.14
N ASP A 476 -3.88 -31.29 -40.22
CA ASP A 476 -4.10 -31.48 -38.79
C ASP A 476 -5.31 -30.67 -38.30
N PHE A 477 -5.48 -29.45 -38.80
CA PHE A 477 -6.67 -28.65 -38.55
C PHE A 477 -7.96 -29.34 -39.04
N LEU A 478 -7.97 -29.91 -40.25
CA LEU A 478 -9.11 -30.68 -40.76
C LEU A 478 -9.36 -31.97 -39.96
N SER A 479 -8.31 -32.58 -39.41
CA SER A 479 -8.46 -33.75 -38.52
C SER A 479 -9.22 -33.36 -37.25
N LYS A 480 -8.87 -32.22 -36.63
CA LYS A 480 -9.60 -31.67 -35.47
C LYS A 480 -11.04 -31.29 -35.83
N ALA A 481 -11.26 -30.73 -37.03
CA ALA A 481 -12.61 -30.42 -37.52
C ALA A 481 -13.46 -31.70 -37.63
N ARG A 482 -12.94 -32.77 -38.24
CA ARG A 482 -13.63 -34.07 -38.34
C ARG A 482 -14.09 -34.57 -36.98
N ASP A 483 -13.20 -34.53 -35.98
CA ASP A 483 -13.49 -35.01 -34.64
C ASP A 483 -14.60 -34.20 -33.94
N THR A 484 -14.85 -32.96 -34.38
CA THR A 484 -15.97 -32.13 -33.90
C THR A 484 -17.24 -32.40 -34.71
N PHE A 485 -17.16 -32.59 -36.03
CA PHE A 485 -18.31 -32.88 -36.87
C PHE A 485 -18.96 -34.21 -36.49
N ILE A 486 -18.19 -35.24 -36.12
CA ILE A 486 -18.73 -36.54 -35.68
C ILE A 486 -19.67 -36.42 -34.46
N LEU A 487 -19.54 -35.36 -33.66
CA LEU A 487 -20.40 -35.12 -32.50
C LEU A 487 -21.82 -34.65 -32.88
N ALA A 488 -22.04 -34.19 -34.12
CA ALA A 488 -23.33 -33.77 -34.64
C ALA A 488 -24.00 -34.91 -35.43
N ARG A 489 -25.33 -35.05 -35.31
CA ARG A 489 -26.11 -36.10 -36.00
C ARG A 489 -25.87 -36.17 -37.52
N ASP A 490 -25.88 -35.02 -38.19
CA ASP A 490 -25.64 -34.92 -39.64
C ASP A 490 -24.19 -34.50 -39.99
N GLY A 491 -23.31 -34.44 -39.00
CA GLY A 491 -21.98 -33.90 -39.15
C GLY A 491 -21.05 -34.71 -40.08
N PRO A 492 -21.02 -36.05 -40.06
CA PRO A 492 -20.19 -36.83 -40.99
C PRO A 492 -20.52 -36.56 -42.46
N ALA A 493 -21.81 -36.43 -42.80
CA ALA A 493 -22.24 -36.08 -44.14
C ALA A 493 -21.84 -34.64 -44.51
N HIS A 494 -21.97 -33.69 -43.58
CA HIS A 494 -21.50 -32.31 -43.78
C HIS A 494 -19.98 -32.21 -43.97
N PHE A 495 -19.20 -32.99 -43.21
CA PHE A 495 -17.74 -33.02 -43.35
C PHE A 495 -17.33 -33.59 -44.71
N SER A 496 -17.98 -34.67 -45.16
CA SER A 496 -17.73 -35.26 -46.48
C SER A 496 -17.96 -34.25 -47.61
N ARG A 497 -19.07 -33.51 -47.57
CA ARG A 497 -19.35 -32.40 -48.53
C ARG A 497 -18.29 -31.30 -48.46
N LEU A 498 -17.82 -30.93 -47.26
CA LEU A 498 -16.75 -29.95 -47.09
C LEU A 498 -15.46 -30.43 -47.76
N ILE A 499 -15.06 -31.69 -47.56
CA ILE A 499 -13.88 -32.28 -48.20
C ILE A 499 -14.02 -32.32 -49.71
N GLU A 500 -15.18 -32.75 -50.24
CA GLU A 500 -15.47 -32.73 -51.67
C GLU A 500 -15.32 -31.32 -52.25
N ASN A 501 -15.94 -30.32 -51.62
CA ASN A 501 -15.84 -28.92 -52.02
C ASN A 501 -14.39 -28.42 -52.06
N ILE A 502 -13.57 -28.77 -51.06
CA ILE A 502 -12.14 -28.42 -51.05
C ILE A 502 -11.41 -29.06 -52.24
N THR A 503 -11.66 -30.35 -52.51
CA THR A 503 -10.98 -31.06 -53.61
C THR A 503 -11.38 -30.54 -55.00
N VAL A 504 -12.63 -30.09 -55.16
CA VAL A 504 -13.14 -29.50 -56.41
C VAL A 504 -12.65 -28.07 -56.60
N ALA A 505 -12.82 -27.21 -55.59
CA ALA A 505 -12.46 -25.79 -55.66
C ALA A 505 -10.94 -25.57 -55.80
N TYR A 506 -10.12 -26.45 -55.21
CA TYR A 506 -8.66 -26.31 -55.20
C TYR A 506 -7.94 -27.38 -56.03
N LYS A 507 -8.59 -27.92 -57.08
CA LYS A 507 -8.03 -28.95 -57.99
C LYS A 507 -6.63 -28.63 -58.56
N GLY A 508 -6.29 -27.34 -58.69
CA GLY A 508 -4.97 -26.88 -59.14
C GLY A 508 -3.83 -27.17 -58.15
N LYS A 509 -4.12 -27.28 -56.84
CA LYS A 509 -3.13 -27.57 -55.80
C LYS A 509 -2.98 -29.09 -55.59
N LYS A 510 -2.42 -29.79 -56.58
CA LYS A 510 -2.34 -31.28 -56.64
C LYS A 510 -1.80 -31.95 -55.36
N LYS A 511 -0.76 -31.39 -54.72
CA LYS A 511 -0.16 -31.94 -53.50
C LYS A 511 -1.10 -31.85 -52.29
N LEU A 512 -1.79 -30.72 -52.12
CA LEU A 512 -2.80 -30.51 -51.08
C LEU A 512 -3.98 -31.48 -51.27
N VAL A 513 -4.53 -31.55 -52.49
CA VAL A 513 -5.65 -32.45 -52.80
C VAL A 513 -5.27 -33.90 -52.53
N ARG A 514 -4.07 -34.34 -52.93
CA ARG A 514 -3.59 -35.70 -52.64
C ARG A 514 -3.57 -36.00 -51.14
N GLN A 515 -3.03 -35.09 -50.32
CA GLN A 515 -2.97 -35.26 -48.86
C GLN A 515 -4.35 -35.28 -48.21
N VAL A 516 -5.26 -34.40 -48.64
CA VAL A 516 -6.67 -34.39 -48.18
C VAL A 516 -7.35 -35.72 -48.51
N ARG A 517 -7.22 -36.20 -49.76
CA ARG A 517 -7.84 -37.46 -50.19
C ARG A 517 -7.29 -38.66 -49.43
N GLN A 518 -5.96 -38.74 -49.28
CA GLN A 518 -5.30 -39.81 -48.54
C GLN A 518 -5.75 -39.87 -47.07
N ARG A 519 -6.04 -38.72 -46.46
CA ARG A 519 -6.41 -38.65 -45.04
C ARG A 519 -7.91 -38.81 -44.77
N PHE A 520 -8.77 -38.39 -45.70
CA PHE A 520 -10.21 -38.22 -45.43
C PHE A 520 -11.18 -38.82 -46.47
N GLN A 521 -10.74 -39.33 -47.63
CA GLN A 521 -11.65 -39.88 -48.66
C GLN A 521 -11.90 -41.41 -48.56
N PHE A 522 -11.29 -42.10 -47.59
CA PHE A 522 -11.38 -43.55 -47.42
C PHE A 522 -12.05 -43.99 -46.10
N VAL A 523 -12.83 -43.12 -45.45
CA VAL A 523 -13.63 -43.45 -44.24
C VAL A 523 -15.02 -42.88 -44.37
#